data_AF-H2XU83-F1
#
_entry.id   AF-H2XU83-F1
#
_cell.length_a   1.000
_cell.length_b   1.000
_cell.length_c   1.000
_cell.angle_alpha   90.00
_cell.angle_beta   90.00
_cell.angle_gamma   90.00
#
_symmetry.space_group_name_H-M   'P 1'
#
loop_
_entity.id
_entity.type
_entity.pdbx_description
1 polymer ?
#
loop_
_entity_poly.entity_id
_entity_poly.type
_entity_poly.pdbx_seq_one_letter_code
_entity_poly.pdbx_strand_id
1 'polypeptide(L)' 'MDLKNDLESGCPNAVVSGFVGREGSFEVSINGKQIFSKLETFGFPYPNDLIEAMKTAQNGEEVAAINNSQSPCTIL' A
#
# COMPACT_ATOMS: atom_id res chain seq x y z
N MET A 1 -8.52 13.90 -4.57
CA MET A 1 -8.22 12.54 -5.06
C MET A 1 -7.68 11.80 -3.87
N ASP A 2 -8.58 11.11 -3.20
CA ASP A 2 -8.36 10.51 -1.89
C ASP A 2 -8.05 9.03 -2.12
N LEU A 3 -6.85 8.58 -1.76
CA LEU A 3 -6.41 7.19 -1.95
C LEU A 3 -7.43 6.17 -1.40
N LYS A 4 -8.09 6.54 -0.30
CA LYS A 4 -9.16 5.74 0.31
C LYS A 4 -10.31 5.46 -0.66
N ASN A 5 -10.79 6.46 -1.40
CA ASN A 5 -11.92 6.29 -2.32
C ASN A 5 -11.57 5.33 -3.48
N ASP A 6 -10.34 5.41 -3.98
CA ASP A 6 -9.86 4.54 -5.06
C ASP A 6 -9.83 3.06 -4.61
N LEU A 7 -9.34 2.82 -3.38
CA LEU A 7 -9.33 1.50 -2.74
C LEU A 7 -10.74 0.97 -2.48
N GLU A 8 -11.64 1.79 -1.93
CA GLU A 8 -13.04 1.40 -1.69
C GLU A 8 -13.77 1.10 -3.00
N SER A 9 -13.47 1.82 -4.09
CA SER A 9 -14.05 1.54 -5.41
C SER A 9 -13.50 0.25 -6.03
N GLY A 10 -12.24 -0.09 -5.78
CA GLY A 10 -11.62 -1.33 -6.28
C GLY A 10 -12.04 -2.58 -5.51
N CYS A 11 -12.24 -2.44 -4.19
CA CYS A 11 -12.59 -3.52 -3.28
C CYS A 11 -13.67 -3.05 -2.28
N PRO A 12 -14.96 -3.11 -2.62
CA PRO A 12 -16.04 -2.62 -1.75
C PRO A 12 -16.23 -3.41 -0.45
N ASN A 13 -15.63 -4.61 -0.34
CA ASN A 13 -15.62 -5.40 0.89
C ASN A 13 -14.39 -5.12 1.78
N ALA A 14 -13.45 -4.29 1.34
CA ALA A 14 -12.25 -3.97 2.09
C ALA A 14 -12.50 -2.79 3.03
N VAL A 15 -12.13 -2.94 4.30
CA VAL A 15 -12.20 -1.85 5.28
C VAL A 15 -10.86 -1.11 5.28
N VAL A 16 -10.85 0.09 4.72
CA VAL A 16 -9.66 0.96 4.69
C VAL A 16 -9.66 1.84 5.94
N SER A 17 -8.73 1.59 6.86
CA SER A 17 -8.47 2.42 8.03
C SER A 17 -7.10 3.07 7.92
N GLY A 18 -7.03 4.38 8.15
CA GLY A 18 -5.77 5.12 8.21
C GLY A 18 -5.54 5.64 9.63
N PHE A 19 -4.32 5.47 10.13
CA PHE A 19 -3.88 6.07 11.38
C PHE A 19 -2.62 6.91 11.12
N VAL A 20 -2.41 7.92 11.96
CA VAL A 20 -1.20 8.74 11.90
C VAL A 20 -0.08 7.95 12.58
N GLY A 21 0.88 7.49 11.79
CA GLY A 21 2.09 6.83 12.26
C GLY A 21 3.22 7.81 12.57
N ARG A 22 4.46 7.33 12.48
CA ARG A 22 5.66 8.15 12.61
C ARG A 22 5.73 9.20 11.50
N GLU A 23 6.16 10.42 11.84
CA GLU A 23 6.39 11.47 10.85
C GLU A 23 7.32 11.00 9.73
N GLY A 24 6.89 11.18 8.48
CA GLY A 24 7.63 10.79 7.29
C GLY A 24 7.42 9.33 6.83
N SER A 25 6.86 8.46 7.68
CA SER A 25 6.57 7.06 7.36
C SER A 25 5.22 6.89 6.68
N PHE A 26 5.13 5.88 5.81
CA PHE A 26 3.86 5.43 5.23
C PHE A 26 3.93 3.92 5.09
N GLU A 27 3.09 3.22 5.83
CA GLU A 27 3.10 1.76 5.91
C GLU A 27 1.69 1.28 5.60
N VAL A 28 1.61 0.24 4.77
CA VAL A 28 0.33 -0.38 4.41
C VAL A 28 0.36 -1.83 4.84
N SER A 29 -0.69 -2.22 5.56
CA SER A 29 -0.90 -3.58 6.02
C SER A 29 -2.25 -4.09 5.56
N ILE A 30 -2.29 -5.34 5.08
CA ILE A 30 -3.51 -6.03 4.68
C ILE A 30 -3.61 -7.32 5.50
N ASN A 31 -4.76 -7.58 6.12
CA ASN A 31 -4.94 -8.73 7.02
C ASN A 31 -3.88 -8.82 8.15
N GLY A 32 -3.38 -7.68 8.63
CA GLY A 32 -2.35 -7.63 9.67
C GLY A 32 -0.92 -7.95 9.20
N LYS A 33 -0.71 -8.20 7.90
CA LYS A 33 0.61 -8.34 7.28
C LYS A 33 1.01 -7.04 6.61
N GLN A 34 2.19 -6.51 6.96
CA GLN A 34 2.76 -5.35 6.27
C GLN A 34 3.15 -5.74 4.85
N ILE A 35 2.59 -5.05 3.87
CA ILE A 35 2.81 -5.29 2.43
C ILE A 35 3.59 -4.17 1.77
N PHE A 36 3.68 -2.99 2.39
CA PHE A 36 4.42 -1.86 1.87
C PHE A 36 4.97 -1.03 3.01
N SER A 37 6.21 -0.58 2.85
CA SER A 37 6.82 0.42 3.72
C SER A 37 7.55 1.45 2.87
N LYS A 38 7.11 2.71 2.98
CA LYS A 38 7.78 3.85 2.37
C LYS A 38 9.22 4.00 2.83
N LEU A 39 9.57 3.51 4.02
CA LEU A 39 10.95 3.55 4.50
C LEU A 39 11.86 2.58 3.73
N GLU A 40 11.33 1.44 3.29
CA GLU A 40 12.08 0.46 2.50
C GLU A 40 12.14 0.86 1.03
N THR A 41 11.03 1.37 0.50
CA THR A 41 10.87 1.63 -0.93
C THR A 41 11.13 3.09 -1.31
N PHE A 42 11.38 3.98 -0.33
CA PHE A 42 11.68 5.40 -0.49
C PHE A 42 10.63 6.25 -1.22
N GLY A 43 9.38 5.79 -1.32
CA GLY A 43 8.32 6.51 -2.03
C GLY A 43 6.91 6.04 -1.65
N PHE A 44 5.91 6.58 -2.35
CA PHE A 44 4.51 6.19 -2.16
C PHE A 44 4.13 5.05 -3.12
N PRO A 45 3.29 4.11 -2.68
CA PRO A 45 2.81 3.04 -3.54
C PRO A 45 1.81 3.59 -4.56
N TYR A 46 1.69 2.93 -5.71
CA TYR A 46 0.65 3.24 -6.67
C TYR A 46 -0.72 2.70 -6.20
N PRO A 47 -1.83 3.41 -6.47
CA PRO A 47 -3.17 2.94 -6.10
C PRO A 47 -3.50 1.56 -6.71
N ASN A 48 -3.09 1.33 -7.96
CA ASN A 48 -3.28 0.03 -8.63
C ASN A 48 -2.58 -1.11 -7.89
N ASP A 49 -1.33 -0.92 -7.46
CA ASP A 49 -0.56 -1.93 -6.70
C ASP A 49 -1.28 -2.30 -5.40
N LEU A 50 -1.86 -1.31 -4.71
CA LEU A 50 -2.66 -1.53 -3.50
C LEU A 50 -3.97 -2.28 -3.79
N ILE A 51 -4.64 -1.97 -4.90
CA ILE A 51 -5.88 -2.65 -5.30
C ILE A 51 -5.58 -4.11 -5.67
N GLU A 52 -4.51 -4.39 -6.42
CA GLU A 52 -4.09 -5.75 -6.74
C GLU A 52 -3.74 -6.53 -5.48
N ALA A 53 -2.97 -5.93 -4.58
CA ALA A 53 -2.64 -6.50 -3.28
C ALA A 53 -3.90 -6.82 -2.44
N MET A 54 -4.90 -5.93 -2.42
CA MET A 54 -6.19 -6.18 -1.77
C MET A 54 -6.97 -7.33 -2.40
N LYS A 55 -7.00 -7.41 -3.74
CA LYS A 55 -7.66 -8.51 -4.46
C LYS A 55 -7.00 -9.86 -4.15
N THR A 56 -5.67 -9.92 -4.15
CA THR A 56 -4.92 -11.14 -3.77
C THR A 56 -5.23 -11.54 -2.33
N ALA A 57 -5.23 -10.59 -1.40
CA ALA A 57 -5.61 -10.85 -0.01
C ALA A 57 -7.05 -11.34 0.13
N GLN A 58 -7.97 -10.75 -0.65
CA GLN A 58 -9.38 -11.14 -0.66
C GLN A 58 -9.55 -12.57 -1.19
N ASN A 59 -8.71 -13.00 -2.13
CA ASN A 59 -8.69 -14.36 -2.65
C ASN A 59 -8.12 -15.39 -1.64
N GLY A 60 -7.58 -14.93 -0.51
CA GLY A 60 -6.92 -15.77 0.50
C GLY A 60 -5.48 -16.12 0.14
N GLU A 61 -4.91 -15.49 -0.88
CA GLU A 61 -3.53 -15.69 -1.30
C GLU A 61 -2.59 -14.77 -0.53
N GLU A 62 -1.33 -15.20 -0.39
CA GLU A 62 -0.31 -14.40 0.28
C GLU A 62 0.00 -13.15 -0.52
N VAL A 63 -0.39 -11.99 0.01
CA VAL A 63 -0.03 -10.70 -0.58
C VAL A 63 1.50 -10.55 -0.53
N ALA A 64 2.08 -10.36 -1.71
CA ALA A 64 3.50 -10.08 -1.88
C ALA A 64 3.79 -8.63 -1.46
N ALA A 65 4.99 -8.40 -0.93
CA ALA A 65 5.41 -7.05 -0.56
C ALA A 65 5.63 -6.21 -1.82
N ILE A 66 4.93 -5.07 -1.89
CA ILE A 66 5.07 -4.09 -2.96
C ILE A 66 6.44 -3.43 -2.80
N ASN A 67 7.37 -3.77 -3.69
CA ASN A 67 8.70 -3.16 -3.75
C ASN A 67 8.81 -2.10 -4.86
N ASN A 68 7.74 -1.92 -5.64
CA ASN A 68 7.71 -0.95 -6.72
C ASN A 68 7.39 0.43 -6.14
N SER A 69 8.40 1.28 -6.05
CA SER A 69 8.29 2.65 -5.56
C SER A 69 9.19 3.54 -6.38
N GLN A 70 8.78 4.80 -6.52
CA GLN A 70 9.60 5.80 -7.19
C GLN A 70 10.88 6.02 -6.39
N SER A 71 11.98 5.45 -6.85
CA SER A 71 13.30 5.66 -6.27
C SER A 71 13.64 7.17 -6.33
N PRO A 72 14.06 7.80 -5.24
CA PRO A 72 14.76 9.07 -5.35
C PRO A 72 16.13 8.76 -5.97
N CYS A 73 16.28 9.08 -7.26
CA CYS A 73 17.59 9.14 -7.91
C CYS A 73 18.51 10.03 -7.05
N THR A 74 19.48 9.42 -6.37
CA THR A 74 20.63 10.17 -5.87
C THR A 74 21.68 10.17 -6.97
N ILE A 75 21.90 11.33 -7.56
CA ILE A 75 23.10 11.62 -8.34
C ILE A 75 24.24 11.68 -7.32
N LEU A 76 25.23 10.80 -7.46
CA LEU A 76 26.52 10.92 -6.76
C LEU A 76 27.49 11.70 -7.63
#